data_AF-A0A6L8FLP9-F1
#
_entry.id   AF-A0A6L8FLP9-F1
#
_cell.length_a   1.000
_cell.length_b   1.000
_cell.length_c   1.000
_cell.angle_alpha   90.00
_cell.angle_beta   90.00
_cell.angle_gamma   90.00
#
_symmetry.space_group_name_H-M   'P 1'
#
loop_
_entity.id
_entity.type
_entity.pdbx_description
1 polymer ?
#
loop_
_entity_poly.entity_id
_entity_poly.type
_entity_poly.pdbx_seq_one_letter_code
_entity_poly.pdbx_strand_id
1 'polypeptide(L)'
;MKLGISHRSDALKVRKLFRKTRFGFFALFAVVVLAISALSIRTVSRELEDEYISNSESIAKNIADSSVDILLNRNLATLQSLIDQFVQIQSIRYIYITSDTGEFLAHTFVPGIPDQILESDPSLTEPVERSIAGMGDFVEVGSPILSGVAGTVHVGMDLELLGLKIRRAMGQQIALLCVILVVGVLASIWLVNLASKPLTDLLDYVAQLARARAGDAPPEEAILVRDDEVGDMARLIQYAATPREDSGERSGSGR
;
A
#
# COMPACT_ATOMS: atom_id res chain seq x y z
N MET A 1 -10.85 -52.28 -22.68
CA MET A 1 -10.94 -51.66 -21.33
C MET A 1 -9.71 -50.79 -21.01
N LYS A 2 -9.29 -49.88 -21.92
CA LYS A 2 -8.11 -48.99 -21.70
C LYS A 2 -8.32 -47.51 -22.10
N LEU A 3 -9.47 -47.14 -22.68
CA LEU A 3 -9.70 -45.76 -23.16
C LEU A 3 -10.19 -44.76 -22.08
N GLY A 4 -10.68 -45.25 -20.92
CA GLY A 4 -11.27 -44.40 -19.88
C GLY A 4 -10.30 -43.70 -18.93
N ILE A 5 -9.00 -44.03 -18.96
CA ILE A 5 -8.02 -43.51 -17.98
C ILE A 5 -7.30 -42.24 -18.50
N SER A 6 -7.10 -42.11 -19.82
CA SER A 6 -6.39 -40.96 -20.41
C SER A 6 -7.17 -39.65 -20.24
N HIS A 7 -8.47 -39.65 -20.56
CA HIS A 7 -9.31 -38.45 -20.58
C HIS A 7 -9.51 -37.81 -19.19
N ARG A 8 -9.52 -38.64 -18.12
CA ARG A 8 -9.62 -38.17 -16.73
C ARG A 8 -8.30 -37.56 -16.23
N SER A 9 -7.17 -38.00 -16.78
CA SER A 9 -5.84 -37.52 -16.39
C SER A 9 -5.53 -36.13 -16.94
N ASP A 10 -6.01 -35.80 -18.14
CA ASP A 10 -5.74 -34.51 -18.78
C ASP A 10 -6.64 -33.38 -18.24
N ALA A 11 -7.91 -33.65 -17.94
CA ALA A 11 -8.77 -32.71 -17.22
C ALA A 11 -8.23 -32.36 -15.82
N LEU A 12 -7.60 -33.33 -15.12
CA LEU A 12 -6.94 -33.11 -13.84
C LEU A 12 -5.63 -32.31 -13.98
N LYS A 13 -4.91 -32.42 -15.09
CA LYS A 13 -3.72 -31.61 -15.38
C LYS A 13 -4.07 -30.16 -15.68
N VAL A 14 -5.14 -29.90 -16.45
CA VAL A 14 -5.59 -28.54 -16.77
C VAL A 14 -6.09 -27.81 -15.51
N ARG A 15 -6.89 -28.46 -14.64
CA ARG A 15 -7.26 -27.90 -13.32
C ARG A 15 -6.05 -27.63 -12.42
N LYS A 16 -5.00 -28.47 -12.49
CA LYS A 16 -3.74 -28.26 -11.76
C LYS A 16 -2.93 -27.10 -12.34
N LEU A 17 -2.92 -26.91 -13.65
CA LEU A 17 -2.19 -25.84 -14.33
C LEU A 17 -2.80 -24.48 -13.99
N PHE A 18 -4.11 -24.29 -14.18
CA PHE A 18 -4.78 -23.03 -13.82
C PHE A 18 -4.69 -22.70 -12.32
N ARG A 19 -4.75 -23.71 -11.44
CA ARG A 19 -4.54 -23.50 -10.00
C ARG A 19 -3.09 -23.11 -9.69
N LYS A 20 -2.11 -23.71 -10.37
CA LYS A 20 -0.69 -23.32 -10.23
C LYS A 20 -0.43 -21.91 -10.75
N THR A 21 -1.02 -21.52 -11.88
CA THR A 21 -0.84 -20.16 -12.43
C THR A 21 -1.50 -19.10 -11.55
N ARG A 22 -2.69 -19.37 -11.00
CA ARG A 22 -3.35 -18.48 -10.02
C ARG A 22 -2.55 -18.35 -8.72
N PHE A 23 -1.97 -19.45 -8.24
CA PHE A 23 -1.09 -19.43 -7.06
C PHE A 23 0.22 -18.66 -7.33
N GLY A 24 0.79 -18.80 -8.53
CA GLY A 24 1.98 -18.05 -8.95
C GLY A 24 1.75 -16.54 -9.00
N PHE A 25 0.62 -16.09 -9.54
CA PHE A 25 0.24 -14.68 -9.52
C PHE A 25 0.05 -14.14 -8.09
N PHE A 26 -0.62 -14.92 -7.23
CA PHE A 26 -0.82 -14.54 -5.84
C PHE A 26 0.50 -14.48 -5.06
N ALA A 27 1.39 -15.46 -5.25
CA ALA A 27 2.70 -15.48 -4.63
C ALA A 27 3.58 -14.31 -5.09
N LEU A 28 3.59 -14.02 -6.40
CA LEU A 28 4.34 -12.89 -6.95
C LEU A 28 3.83 -11.56 -6.38
N PHE A 29 2.51 -11.38 -6.32
CA PHE A 29 1.93 -10.14 -5.79
C PHE A 29 2.11 -10.00 -4.28
N ALA A 30 2.02 -11.08 -3.52
CA ALA A 30 2.35 -11.09 -2.09
C ALA A 30 3.81 -10.70 -1.86
N VAL A 31 4.73 -11.19 -2.69
CA VAL A 31 6.14 -10.78 -2.66
C VAL A 31 6.30 -9.30 -2.99
N VAL A 32 5.56 -8.76 -3.97
CA VAL A 32 5.57 -7.33 -4.30
C VAL A 32 5.06 -6.49 -3.12
N VAL A 33 3.96 -6.88 -2.48
CA VAL A 33 3.42 -6.17 -1.30
C VAL A 33 4.41 -6.21 -0.14
N LEU A 34 5.02 -7.37 0.13
CA LEU A 34 6.04 -7.51 1.17
C LEU A 34 7.29 -6.68 0.85
N ALA A 35 7.72 -6.65 -0.41
CA ALA A 35 8.86 -5.86 -0.85
C ALA A 35 8.58 -4.35 -0.73
N ILE A 36 7.40 -3.89 -1.18
CA ILE A 36 6.97 -2.49 -1.02
C ILE A 36 6.89 -2.13 0.46
N SER A 37 6.29 -2.99 1.29
CA SER A 37 6.21 -2.76 2.74
C SER A 37 7.60 -2.67 3.38
N ALA A 38 8.52 -3.57 3.03
CA ALA A 38 9.88 -3.58 3.58
C ALA A 38 10.71 -2.38 3.10
N LEU A 39 10.62 -2.00 1.83
CA LEU A 39 11.27 -0.81 1.28
C LEU A 39 10.70 0.45 1.90
N SER A 40 9.38 0.54 2.03
CA SER A 40 8.70 1.69 2.62
C SER A 40 9.11 1.90 4.08
N ILE A 41 9.21 0.85 4.88
CA ILE A 41 9.69 0.95 6.27
C ILE A 41 11.13 1.48 6.32
N ARG A 42 12.02 1.05 5.40
CA ARG A 42 13.43 1.42 5.46
C ARG A 42 13.75 2.80 4.88
N THR A 43 13.20 3.12 3.72
CA THR A 43 13.49 4.38 3.02
C THR A 43 12.86 5.55 3.75
N VAL A 44 11.60 5.40 4.14
CA VAL A 44 10.86 6.53 4.72
C VAL A 44 11.31 6.84 6.13
N SER A 45 11.68 5.86 6.95
CA SER A 45 12.19 6.16 8.30
C SER A 45 13.45 7.02 8.26
N ARG A 46 14.36 6.80 7.29
CA ARG A 46 15.62 7.55 7.18
C ARG A 46 15.45 8.92 6.53
N GLU A 47 14.74 8.98 5.40
CA GLU A 47 14.49 10.26 4.72
C GLU A 47 13.68 11.21 5.61
N LEU A 48 12.75 10.67 6.41
CA LEU A 48 12.03 11.49 7.38
C LEU A 48 12.93 11.97 8.50
N GLU A 49 13.80 11.14 9.05
CA GLU A 49 14.71 11.54 10.13
C GLU A 49 15.64 12.67 9.66
N ASP A 50 16.23 12.53 8.48
CA ASP A 50 17.12 13.55 7.89
C ASP A 50 16.37 14.86 7.59
N GLU A 51 15.18 14.77 6.97
CA GLU A 51 14.38 15.96 6.67
C GLU A 51 13.82 16.61 7.95
N TYR A 52 13.57 15.81 8.99
CA TYR A 52 13.12 16.31 10.27
C TYR A 52 14.22 17.05 11.03
N ILE A 53 15.44 16.51 11.04
CA ILE A 53 16.61 17.20 11.60
C ILE A 53 16.86 18.51 10.84
N SER A 54 16.86 18.48 9.50
CA SER A 54 17.09 19.67 8.69
C SER A 54 16.02 20.77 8.91
N ASN A 55 14.75 20.36 9.06
CA ASN A 55 13.67 21.29 9.43
C ASN A 55 13.86 21.85 10.85
N SER A 56 14.29 21.02 11.79
CA SER A 56 14.58 21.43 13.19
C SER A 56 15.68 22.48 13.23
N GLU A 57 16.79 22.24 12.51
CA GLU A 57 17.91 23.19 12.37
C GLU A 57 17.45 24.52 11.78
N SER A 58 16.62 24.47 10.74
CA SER A 58 16.09 25.68 10.09
C SER A 58 15.19 26.50 11.02
N ILE A 59 14.36 25.82 11.83
CA ILE A 59 13.51 26.49 12.82
C ILE A 59 14.35 27.09 13.94
N ALA A 60 15.27 26.32 14.51
CA ALA A 60 16.17 26.78 15.57
C ALA A 60 16.98 28.01 15.11
N LYS A 61 17.47 27.98 13.86
CA LYS A 61 18.15 29.11 13.23
C LYS A 61 17.26 30.34 13.06
N ASN A 62 16.03 30.17 12.57
CA ASN A 62 15.10 31.29 12.43
C ASN A 62 14.75 31.94 13.77
N ILE A 63 14.61 31.15 14.83
CA ILE A 63 14.40 31.66 16.19
C ILE A 63 15.66 32.36 16.69
N ALA A 64 16.86 31.80 16.46
CA ALA A 64 18.12 32.42 16.84
C ALA A 64 18.31 33.79 16.16
N ASP A 65 18.10 33.86 14.84
CA ASP A 65 18.19 35.10 14.06
C ASP A 65 17.17 36.14 14.55
N SER A 66 15.94 35.72 14.86
CA SER A 66 14.90 36.62 15.39
C SER A 66 15.18 37.07 16.83
N SER A 67 15.94 36.29 17.59
CA SER A 67 16.26 36.58 18.99
C SER A 67 17.35 37.64 19.14
N VAL A 68 18.16 37.88 18.11
CA VAL A 68 19.26 38.85 18.12
C VAL A 68 18.79 40.24 18.56
N ASP A 69 17.80 40.81 17.87
CA ASP A 69 17.30 42.16 18.15
C ASP A 69 16.61 42.25 19.51
N ILE A 70 15.94 41.16 19.94
CA ILE A 70 15.21 41.10 21.21
C ILE A 70 16.18 41.11 22.39
N LEU A 71 17.26 40.32 22.29
CA LEU A 71 18.29 40.22 23.32
C LEU A 71 19.10 41.52 23.44
N LEU A 72 19.39 42.18 22.31
CA LEU A 72 20.04 43.51 22.31
C LEU A 72 19.21 44.56 23.07
N ASN A 73 17.89 44.48 22.96
CA ASN A 73 16.95 45.35 23.67
C ASN A 73 16.60 44.85 25.09
N ARG A 74 17.18 43.72 25.54
CA ARG A 74 16.97 43.10 26.86
C ARG A 74 15.49 42.84 27.18
N ASN A 75 14.68 42.52 26.18
CA ASN A 75 13.25 42.31 26.36
C ASN A 75 12.91 40.82 26.45
N LEU A 76 13.13 40.24 27.63
CA LEU A 76 12.86 38.82 27.90
C LEU A 76 11.38 38.45 27.75
N ALA A 77 10.46 39.39 27.99
CA ALA A 77 9.03 39.14 27.79
C ALA A 77 8.68 38.94 26.30
N THR A 78 9.30 39.72 25.42
CA THR A 78 9.18 39.52 23.97
C THR A 78 9.86 38.23 23.53
N LEU A 79 10.99 37.86 24.15
CA LEU A 79 11.67 36.60 23.86
C LEU A 79 10.81 35.38 24.25
N GLN A 80 10.17 35.43 25.42
CA GLN A 80 9.22 34.41 25.85
C GLN A 80 8.02 34.31 24.89
N SER A 81 7.45 35.46 24.50
CA SER A 81 6.33 35.49 23.56
C SER A 81 6.70 34.93 22.18
N LEU A 82 7.96 35.13 21.73
CA LEU A 82 8.48 34.58 20.49
C LEU A 82 8.46 33.05 20.55
N ILE A 83 9.07 32.44 21.56
CA ILE A 83 9.13 30.98 21.66
C ILE A 83 7.74 30.35 21.88
N ASP A 84 6.84 31.03 22.60
CA ASP A 84 5.46 30.59 22.80
C ASP A 84 4.66 30.57 21.48
N GLN A 85 5.02 31.43 20.50
CA GLN A 85 4.43 31.40 19.17
C GLN A 85 4.95 30.21 18.34
N PHE A 86 6.25 29.91 18.45
CA PHE A 86 6.86 28.82 17.68
C PHE A 86 6.50 27.44 18.21
N VAL A 87 6.32 27.25 19.52
CA VAL A 87 5.94 25.93 20.09
C VAL A 87 4.56 25.44 19.61
N GLN A 88 3.72 26.33 19.08
CA GLN A 88 2.43 25.96 18.48
C GLN A 88 2.56 25.34 17.08
N ILE A 89 3.75 25.39 16.46
CA ILE A 89 4.03 24.77 15.17
C ILE A 89 4.00 23.25 15.34
N GLN A 90 3.43 22.56 14.35
CA GLN A 90 3.33 21.10 14.40
C GLN A 90 4.72 20.47 14.61
N SER A 91 4.82 19.67 15.67
CA SER A 91 5.94 18.77 16.00
C SER A 91 7.08 19.35 16.85
N ILE A 92 6.98 20.60 17.31
CA ILE A 92 7.85 21.13 18.37
C ILE A 92 7.22 20.84 19.74
N ARG A 93 7.96 20.20 20.64
CA ARG A 93 7.48 19.93 22.01
C ARG A 93 7.93 21.00 22.98
N TYR A 94 9.17 21.43 22.85
CA TYR A 94 9.74 22.46 23.70
C TYR A 94 10.76 23.29 22.94
N ILE A 95 10.93 24.51 23.43
CA ILE A 95 11.93 25.48 23.03
C ILE A 95 12.45 26.12 24.30
N TYR A 96 13.77 26.28 24.38
CA TYR A 96 14.40 27.10 25.40
C TYR A 96 15.59 27.87 24.83
N ILE A 97 15.94 28.96 25.48
CA ILE A 97 17.06 29.82 25.08
C ILE A 97 17.95 30.01 26.29
N THR A 98 19.24 29.77 26.11
CA THR A 98 20.27 29.99 27.13
C THR A 98 21.14 31.18 26.76
N SER A 99 21.69 31.90 27.75
CA SER A 99 22.75 32.88 27.57
C SER A 99 24.09 32.20 27.29
N ASP A 100 25.09 32.99 26.89
CA ASP A 100 26.51 32.60 26.85
C ASP A 100 27.05 31.99 28.16
N THR A 101 26.42 32.29 29.30
CA THR A 101 26.75 31.74 30.62
C THR A 101 25.99 30.46 30.97
N GLY A 102 25.06 30.02 30.12
CA GLY A 102 24.18 28.88 30.37
C GLY A 102 22.91 29.22 31.17
N GLU A 103 22.68 30.48 31.51
CA GLU A 103 21.43 30.90 32.17
C GLU A 103 20.23 30.80 31.21
N PHE A 104 19.12 30.21 31.66
CA PHE A 104 17.90 30.13 30.86
C PHE A 104 17.21 31.49 30.78
N LEU A 105 17.16 32.06 29.57
CA LEU A 105 16.56 33.36 29.28
C LEU A 105 15.06 33.27 28.97
N ALA A 106 14.64 32.15 28.38
CA ALA A 106 13.23 31.86 28.07
C ALA A 106 13.04 30.34 27.91
N HIS A 107 11.87 29.82 28.26
CA HIS A 107 11.55 28.39 28.06
C HIS A 107 10.04 28.15 27.96
N THR A 108 9.66 27.03 27.34
CA THR A 108 8.24 26.63 27.18
C THR A 108 7.81 25.48 28.10
N PHE A 109 8.71 25.00 28.97
CA PHE A 109 8.42 23.89 29.87
C PHE A 109 7.35 24.21 30.93
N VAL A 110 6.44 23.27 31.15
CA VAL A 110 5.38 23.33 32.16
C VAL A 110 5.42 22.03 32.99
N PRO A 111 5.45 22.08 34.34
CA PRO A 111 5.42 23.27 35.20
C PRO A 111 6.78 23.96 35.42
N GLY A 112 7.87 23.40 34.90
CA GLY A 112 9.23 23.95 35.03
C GLY A 112 10.23 23.16 34.19
N ILE A 113 11.49 23.62 34.16
CA ILE A 113 12.56 23.01 33.36
C ILE A 113 12.92 21.62 33.93
N PRO A 114 12.94 20.55 33.12
CA PRO A 114 13.33 19.21 33.56
C PRO A 114 14.80 19.12 33.97
N ASP A 115 15.12 18.28 34.95
CA ASP A 115 16.49 18.06 35.43
C ASP A 115 17.44 17.62 34.31
N GLN A 116 16.95 16.82 33.35
CA GLN A 116 17.74 16.36 32.20
C GLN A 116 18.22 17.49 31.30
N ILE A 117 17.48 18.61 31.26
CA ILE A 117 17.83 19.81 30.49
C ILE A 117 18.71 20.75 31.31
N LEU A 118 18.58 20.74 32.65
CA LEU A 118 19.45 21.51 33.53
C LEU A 118 20.88 20.94 33.58
N GLU A 119 21.02 19.61 33.45
CA GLU A 119 22.30 18.91 33.44
C GLU A 119 22.94 18.84 32.04
N SER A 120 22.24 19.31 31.00
CA SER A 120 22.75 19.26 29.62
C SER A 120 23.77 20.36 29.34
N ASP A 121 24.59 20.17 28.30
CA ASP A 121 25.45 21.24 27.80
C ASP A 121 24.60 22.25 27.01
N PRO A 122 24.44 23.49 27.51
CA PRO A 122 23.59 24.50 26.90
C PRO A 122 24.20 25.11 25.63
N SER A 123 25.40 24.72 25.23
CA SER A 123 26.11 25.20 24.04
C SER A 123 26.10 24.21 22.87
N LEU A 124 25.53 23.02 23.05
CA LEU A 124 25.42 22.01 21.99
C LEU A 124 24.59 22.53 20.83
N THR A 125 25.11 22.38 19.62
CA THR A 125 24.40 22.71 18.37
C THR A 125 24.13 21.48 17.52
N GLU A 126 24.84 20.37 17.77
CA GLU A 126 24.60 19.12 17.07
C GLU A 126 23.26 18.49 17.50
N PRO A 127 22.59 17.76 16.60
CA PRO A 127 21.40 16.99 16.96
C PRO A 127 21.70 15.96 18.05
N VAL A 128 20.93 15.96 19.13
CA VAL A 128 21.08 15.02 20.26
C VAL A 128 19.73 14.41 20.62
N GLU A 129 19.71 13.09 20.81
CA GLU A 129 18.54 12.41 21.36
C GLU A 129 18.43 12.66 22.87
N ARG A 130 17.25 13.08 23.32
CA ARG A 130 16.92 13.42 24.71
C ARG A 130 15.69 12.64 25.16
N SER A 131 15.83 11.90 26.25
CA SER A 131 14.69 11.29 26.93
C SER A 131 14.34 12.11 28.16
N ILE A 132 13.13 12.70 28.18
CA ILE A 132 12.65 13.52 29.29
C ILE A 132 11.55 12.76 30.04
N ALA A 133 11.79 12.51 31.32
CA ALA A 133 10.85 11.78 32.17
C ALA A 133 9.45 12.43 32.17
N GLY A 134 8.43 11.67 31.80
CA GLY A 134 7.04 12.13 31.74
C GLY A 134 6.68 12.93 30.49
N MET A 135 7.64 13.25 29.62
CA MET A 135 7.39 13.98 28.36
C MET A 135 7.57 13.10 27.12
N GLY A 136 8.57 12.21 27.11
CA GLY A 136 8.87 11.30 25.98
C GLY A 136 10.32 11.39 25.51
N ASP A 137 10.57 10.84 24.32
CA ASP A 137 11.86 10.91 23.62
C ASP A 137 11.80 11.96 22.51
N PHE A 138 12.85 12.78 22.43
CA PHE A 138 12.94 13.93 21.54
C PHE A 138 14.29 13.97 20.85
N VAL A 139 14.33 14.59 19.68
CA VAL A 139 15.58 15.06 19.09
C VAL A 139 15.67 16.56 19.34
N GLU A 140 16.74 16.95 20.00
CA GLU A 140 17.07 18.32 20.33
C GLU A 140 18.12 18.83 19.35
N VAL A 141 17.90 20.03 18.81
CA VAL A 141 18.85 20.71 17.95
C VAL A 141 19.09 22.11 18.50
N GLY A 142 20.36 22.48 18.63
CA GLY A 142 20.78 23.80 19.06
C GLY A 142 21.18 24.71 17.91
N SER A 143 20.87 25.98 17.99
CA SER A 143 21.32 27.01 17.06
C SER A 143 21.90 28.21 17.80
N PRO A 144 23.15 28.61 17.51
CA PRO A 144 23.83 29.66 18.25
C PRO A 144 23.32 31.05 17.82
N ILE A 145 23.05 31.92 18.80
CA ILE A 145 22.68 33.32 18.57
C ILE A 145 23.95 34.15 18.48
N LEU A 146 24.13 34.90 17.38
CA LEU A 146 25.36 35.67 17.12
C LEU A 146 26.62 34.81 17.29
N SER A 147 26.65 33.62 16.67
CA SER A 147 27.76 32.67 16.81
C SER A 147 28.05 32.24 18.26
N GLY A 148 27.03 32.26 19.12
CA GLY A 148 27.08 31.81 20.52
C GLY A 148 27.32 32.94 21.51
N VAL A 149 27.65 34.16 21.03
CA VAL A 149 27.96 35.31 21.89
C VAL A 149 26.74 35.79 22.68
N ALA A 150 25.55 35.67 22.09
CA ALA A 150 24.30 36.03 22.77
C ALA A 150 23.58 34.80 23.34
N GLY A 151 24.22 33.63 23.32
CA GLY A 151 23.66 32.37 23.78
C GLY A 151 23.21 31.44 22.66
N THR A 152 22.34 30.47 23.00
CA THR A 152 21.94 29.39 22.09
C THR A 152 20.44 29.11 22.23
N VAL A 153 19.77 28.89 21.10
CA VAL A 153 18.39 28.41 21.05
C VAL A 153 18.41 26.90 20.93
N HIS A 154 17.60 26.21 21.73
CA HIS A 154 17.40 24.77 21.65
C HIS A 154 15.95 24.46 21.34
N VAL A 155 15.75 23.56 20.38
CA VAL A 155 14.43 23.12 19.94
C VAL A 155 14.35 21.61 20.08
N GLY A 156 13.42 21.13 20.90
CA GLY A 156 13.13 19.72 21.08
C GLY A 156 11.90 19.30 20.31
N MET A 157 12.06 18.34 19.40
CA MET A 157 10.98 17.84 18.55
C MET A 157 10.65 16.38 18.85
N ASP A 158 9.36 16.04 18.78
CA ASP A 158 8.83 14.72 19.11
C ASP A 158 8.87 13.81 17.87
N LEU A 159 9.72 12.77 17.88
CA LEU A 159 9.82 11.81 16.77
C LEU A 159 8.59 10.89 16.68
N GLU A 160 7.97 10.54 17.82
CA GLU A 160 6.87 9.59 17.88
C GLU A 160 5.59 10.16 17.28
N LEU A 161 5.29 11.43 17.55
CA LEU A 161 4.08 12.10 17.07
C LEU A 161 4.02 12.20 15.54
N LEU A 162 5.16 12.40 14.88
CA LEU A 162 5.25 12.39 13.42
C LEU A 162 5.23 10.96 12.86
N GLY A 163 5.99 10.05 13.48
CA GLY A 163 6.04 8.64 13.09
C GLY A 163 4.66 7.97 13.08
N LEU A 164 3.80 8.27 14.06
CA LEU A 164 2.45 7.72 14.16
C LEU A 164 1.52 8.22 13.03
N LYS A 165 1.56 9.51 12.69
CA LYS A 165 0.73 10.08 11.60
C LYS A 165 1.09 9.45 10.26
N ILE A 166 2.38 9.28 10.00
CA ILE A 166 2.88 8.71 8.75
C ILE A 166 2.61 7.21 8.69
N ARG A 167 2.87 6.47 9.77
CA ARG A 167 2.56 5.03 9.85
C ARG A 167 1.07 4.76 9.63
N ARG A 168 0.18 5.66 10.08
CA ARG A 168 -1.25 5.58 9.81
C ARG A 168 -1.59 5.84 8.34
N ALA A 169 -1.04 6.88 7.72
CA ALA A 169 -1.21 7.16 6.30
C ALA A 169 -0.71 6.00 5.44
N MET A 170 0.41 5.39 5.81
CA MET A 170 0.95 4.20 5.16
C MET A 170 0.06 2.97 5.34
N GLY A 171 -0.47 2.76 6.54
CA GLY A 171 -1.44 1.69 6.80
C GLY A 171 -2.65 1.79 5.85
N GLN A 172 -3.12 3.01 5.57
CA GLN A 172 -4.20 3.25 4.60
C GLN A 172 -3.77 2.91 3.16
N GLN A 173 -2.55 3.28 2.76
CA GLN A 173 -2.04 2.98 1.42
C GLN A 173 -1.83 1.47 1.20
N ILE A 174 -1.27 0.76 2.19
CA ILE A 174 -1.14 -0.71 2.17
C ILE A 174 -2.52 -1.36 2.14
N ALA A 175 -3.47 -0.88 2.95
CA ALA A 175 -4.84 -1.38 2.94
C ALA A 175 -5.50 -1.23 1.56
N LEU A 176 -5.33 -0.08 0.90
CA LEU A 176 -5.84 0.14 -0.46
C LEU A 176 -5.24 -0.86 -1.46
N LEU A 177 -3.93 -1.10 -1.39
CA LEU A 177 -3.23 -2.08 -2.23
C LEU A 177 -3.75 -3.50 -2.00
N CYS A 178 -3.99 -3.88 -0.74
CA CYS A 178 -4.61 -5.15 -0.38
C CYS A 178 -6.04 -5.26 -0.94
N VAL A 179 -6.85 -4.20 -0.86
CA VAL A 179 -8.21 -4.17 -1.43
C VAL A 179 -8.17 -4.36 -2.95
N ILE A 180 -7.27 -3.66 -3.65
CA ILE A 180 -7.09 -3.79 -5.09
C ILE A 180 -6.72 -5.24 -5.46
N LEU A 181 -5.83 -5.87 -4.68
CA LEU A 181 -5.48 -7.29 -4.87
C LEU A 181 -6.69 -8.19 -4.71
N VAL A 182 -7.47 -8.03 -3.63
CA VAL A 182 -8.64 -8.88 -3.38
C VAL A 182 -9.65 -8.73 -4.51
N VAL A 183 -9.92 -7.50 -4.94
CA VAL A 183 -10.82 -7.20 -6.06
C VAL A 183 -10.29 -7.83 -7.35
N GLY A 184 -8.98 -7.71 -7.64
CA GLY A 184 -8.36 -8.31 -8.83
C GLY A 184 -8.47 -9.83 -8.85
N VAL A 185 -8.29 -10.50 -7.70
CA VAL A 185 -8.45 -11.95 -7.57
C VAL A 185 -9.91 -12.36 -7.82
N LEU A 186 -10.86 -11.66 -7.20
CA LEU A 186 -12.29 -11.95 -7.38
C LEU A 186 -12.71 -11.73 -8.84
N ALA A 187 -12.29 -10.63 -9.45
CA ALA A 187 -12.55 -10.32 -10.85
C ALA A 187 -11.94 -11.38 -11.79
N SER A 188 -10.72 -11.84 -11.51
CA SER A 188 -10.07 -12.91 -12.29
C SER A 188 -10.84 -14.24 -12.18
N ILE A 189 -11.26 -14.63 -10.97
CA ILE A 189 -12.06 -15.84 -10.77
C ILE A 189 -13.39 -15.73 -11.51
N TRP A 190 -14.04 -14.57 -11.41
CA TRP A 190 -15.30 -14.29 -12.10
C TRP A 190 -15.15 -14.36 -13.62
N LEU A 191 -14.13 -13.71 -14.18
CA LEU A 191 -13.86 -13.71 -15.62
C LEU A 191 -13.55 -15.11 -16.16
N VAL A 192 -12.75 -15.90 -15.44
CA VAL A 192 -12.47 -17.28 -15.86
C VAL A 192 -13.73 -18.13 -15.80
N ASN A 193 -14.57 -17.97 -14.78
CA ASN A 193 -15.85 -18.69 -14.71
C ASN A 193 -16.81 -18.27 -15.82
N LEU A 194 -16.82 -16.99 -16.19
CA LEU A 194 -17.64 -16.45 -17.26
C LEU A 194 -17.23 -17.02 -18.62
N ALA A 195 -15.93 -17.09 -18.91
CA ALA A 195 -15.41 -17.55 -20.19
C ALA A 195 -15.28 -19.08 -20.31
N SER A 196 -14.85 -19.77 -19.25
CA SER A 196 -14.50 -21.20 -19.32
C SER A 196 -15.69 -22.14 -19.15
N LYS A 197 -16.73 -21.74 -18.39
CA LYS A 197 -17.91 -22.60 -18.20
C LYS A 197 -18.65 -22.88 -19.52
N PRO A 198 -19.04 -21.86 -20.32
CA PRO A 198 -19.77 -22.09 -21.56
C PRO A 198 -19.00 -22.96 -22.56
N LEU A 199 -17.68 -22.79 -22.61
CA LEU A 199 -16.81 -23.60 -23.47
C LEU A 199 -16.75 -25.06 -23.02
N THR A 200 -16.78 -25.31 -21.71
CA THR A 200 -16.81 -26.66 -21.15
C THR A 200 -18.16 -27.32 -21.43
N ASP A 201 -19.26 -26.58 -21.23
CA ASP A 201 -20.62 -27.06 -21.52
C ASP A 201 -20.76 -27.43 -23.01
N LEU A 202 -20.17 -26.63 -23.92
CA LEU A 202 -20.15 -26.93 -25.36
C LEU A 202 -19.35 -28.18 -25.68
N LEU A 203 -18.15 -28.33 -25.09
CA LEU A 203 -17.33 -29.53 -25.28
C LEU A 203 -18.05 -30.79 -24.78
N ASP A 204 -18.75 -30.70 -23.64
CA ASP A 204 -19.53 -31.80 -23.08
C ASP A 204 -20.71 -32.15 -24.00
N TYR A 205 -21.42 -31.15 -24.56
CA TYR A 205 -22.48 -31.38 -25.54
C TYR A 205 -21.97 -32.09 -26.80
N VAL A 206 -20.85 -31.62 -27.37
CA VAL A 206 -20.23 -32.27 -28.54
C VAL A 206 -19.83 -33.71 -28.24
N ALA A 207 -19.29 -33.97 -27.05
CA ALA A 207 -18.92 -35.32 -26.62
C ALA A 207 -20.15 -36.24 -26.46
N GLN A 208 -21.26 -35.72 -25.92
CA GLN A 208 -22.52 -36.47 -25.82
C GLN A 208 -23.11 -36.76 -27.20
N LEU A 209 -23.12 -35.78 -28.11
CA LEU A 209 -23.61 -35.94 -29.47
C LEU A 209 -22.83 -37.01 -30.25
N ALA A 210 -21.50 -37.04 -30.10
CA ALA A 210 -20.66 -38.08 -30.69
C ALA A 210 -20.96 -39.49 -30.15
N ARG A 211 -21.24 -39.61 -28.85
CA ARG A 211 -21.62 -40.88 -28.21
C ARG A 211 -23.03 -41.34 -28.61
N ALA A 212 -23.99 -40.42 -28.66
CA ALA A 212 -25.34 -40.72 -29.12
C ALA A 212 -25.34 -41.31 -30.53
N ARG A 213 -24.46 -40.81 -31.42
CA ARG A 213 -24.26 -41.40 -32.76
C ARG A 213 -23.68 -42.83 -32.73
N ALA A 214 -22.93 -43.17 -31.69
CA ALA A 214 -22.42 -44.53 -31.46
C ALA A 214 -23.46 -45.45 -30.79
N GLY A 215 -24.68 -44.97 -30.51
CA GLY A 215 -25.78 -45.75 -29.94
C GLY A 215 -26.01 -45.51 -28.44
N ASP A 216 -25.33 -44.54 -27.82
CA ASP A 216 -25.58 -44.16 -26.42
C ASP A 216 -26.80 -43.22 -26.27
N ALA A 217 -27.10 -42.81 -25.04
CA ALA A 217 -28.19 -41.88 -24.72
C ALA A 217 -28.10 -40.55 -25.51
N PRO A 218 -29.26 -39.94 -25.87
CA PRO A 218 -29.29 -38.67 -26.59
C PRO A 218 -28.65 -37.54 -25.78
N PRO A 219 -28.02 -36.55 -26.46
CA PRO A 219 -27.37 -35.44 -25.80
C PRO A 219 -28.40 -34.50 -25.15
N GLU A 220 -27.99 -33.83 -24.09
CA GLU A 220 -28.82 -32.85 -23.39
C GLU A 220 -28.96 -31.56 -24.24
N GLU A 221 -30.18 -31.20 -24.59
CA GLU A 221 -30.48 -30.10 -25.53
C GLU A 221 -30.46 -28.70 -24.88
N ALA A 222 -30.23 -28.61 -23.57
CA ALA A 222 -30.29 -27.35 -22.83
C ALA A 222 -29.35 -26.26 -23.40
N ILE A 223 -28.21 -26.65 -23.99
CA ILE A 223 -27.27 -25.70 -24.60
C ILE A 223 -27.78 -25.10 -25.92
N LEU A 224 -28.68 -25.79 -26.63
CA LEU A 224 -29.24 -25.34 -27.91
C LEU A 224 -30.23 -24.19 -27.75
N VAL A 225 -30.74 -23.99 -26.53
CA VAL A 225 -31.68 -22.92 -26.17
C VAL A 225 -30.93 -21.62 -25.83
N ARG A 226 -29.60 -21.64 -25.68
CA ARG A 226 -28.81 -20.42 -25.43
C ARG A 226 -28.85 -19.49 -26.63
N ASP A 227 -28.93 -18.20 -26.34
CA ASP A 227 -28.98 -17.10 -27.33
C ASP A 227 -27.65 -16.34 -27.39
N ASP A 228 -26.53 -17.07 -27.27
CA ASP A 228 -25.17 -16.56 -27.34
C ASP A 228 -24.35 -17.32 -28.39
N GLU A 229 -23.12 -16.88 -28.64
CA GLU A 229 -22.23 -17.47 -29.66
C GLU A 229 -21.96 -18.96 -29.40
N VAL A 230 -22.07 -19.39 -28.15
CA VAL A 230 -21.91 -20.79 -27.74
C VAL A 230 -23.13 -21.62 -28.17
N GLY A 231 -24.34 -21.08 -27.99
CA GLY A 231 -25.58 -21.69 -28.50
C GLY A 231 -25.61 -21.76 -30.03
N ASP A 232 -25.15 -20.71 -30.72
CA ASP A 232 -25.02 -20.71 -32.19
C ASP A 232 -24.09 -21.81 -32.69
N MET A 233 -22.92 -21.96 -32.05
CA MET A 233 -21.98 -23.03 -32.36
C MET A 233 -22.59 -24.41 -32.10
N ALA A 234 -23.33 -24.59 -30.99
CA ALA A 234 -23.99 -25.86 -30.69
C ALA A 234 -25.02 -26.24 -31.76
N ARG A 235 -25.84 -25.28 -32.22
CA ARG A 235 -26.81 -25.48 -33.30
C ARG A 235 -26.14 -25.83 -34.63
N LEU A 236 -25.07 -25.13 -35.00
CA LEU A 236 -24.30 -25.43 -36.22
C LEU A 236 -23.70 -26.83 -36.19
N ILE A 237 -23.15 -27.25 -35.05
CA ILE A 237 -22.59 -28.60 -34.88
C ILE A 237 -23.70 -29.65 -34.97
N GLN A 238 -24.86 -29.42 -34.34
CA GLN A 238 -26.01 -30.32 -34.46
C GLN A 238 -26.47 -30.44 -35.92
N TYR A 239 -26.63 -29.31 -36.61
CA TYR A 239 -27.02 -29.27 -38.01
C TYR A 239 -26.04 -30.04 -38.91
N ALA A 240 -24.73 -29.89 -38.69
CA ALA A 240 -23.70 -30.62 -39.43
C ALA A 240 -23.69 -32.13 -39.11
N ALA A 241 -24.12 -32.52 -37.92
CA ALA A 241 -24.16 -33.91 -37.49
C ALA A 241 -25.39 -34.66 -38.01
N THR A 242 -26.52 -34.00 -38.27
CA THR A 242 -27.73 -34.67 -38.78
C THR A 242 -27.50 -35.14 -40.22
N PRO A 243 -27.61 -36.45 -40.52
CA PRO A 243 -27.47 -36.95 -41.89
C PRO A 243 -28.49 -36.27 -42.81
N ARG A 244 -28.04 -35.82 -43.98
CA ARG A 244 -28.95 -35.36 -45.02
C ARG A 244 -29.73 -36.57 -45.52
N GLU A 245 -31.04 -36.59 -45.32
CA GLU A 245 -31.91 -37.37 -46.19
C GLU A 245 -31.79 -36.74 -47.57
N ASP A 246 -30.97 -37.36 -48.42
CA ASP A 246 -30.88 -37.02 -49.83
C ASP A 246 -32.27 -37.30 -50.41
N SER A 247 -33.01 -36.24 -50.73
CA SER A 247 -34.27 -36.30 -51.47
C SER A 247 -33.96 -36.74 -52.91
N GLY A 248 -33.64 -38.02 -53.03
CA GLY A 248 -33.51 -38.73 -54.29
C GLY A 248 -34.88 -38.96 -54.90
N GLU A 249 -35.51 -37.90 -55.43
CA GLU A 249 -36.53 -38.06 -56.46
C GLU A 249 -35.83 -38.34 -57.80
N ARG A 250 -35.44 -39.60 -57.97
CA ARG A 250 -35.37 -40.22 -59.29
C ARG A 250 -36.80 -40.29 -59.82
N SER A 251 -37.14 -39.42 -60.77
CA SER A 251 -38.11 -39.78 -61.80
C SER A 251 -37.55 -39.42 -63.16
N GLY A 252 -36.75 -40.35 -63.68
CA GLY A 252 -36.42 -40.43 -65.09
C GLY A 252 -37.22 -41.57 -65.73
N SER A 253 -37.90 -41.22 -66.82
CA SER A 253 -38.32 -42.06 -67.95
C SER A 253 -39.70 -42.71 -67.91
N GLY A 254 -40.52 -42.40 -68.93
CA GLY A 254 -41.68 -43.24 -69.23
C GLY A 254 -42.75 -42.77 -70.23
N ARG A 255 -42.47 -41.91 -71.23
CA ARG A 255 -43.01 -41.89 -72.62
C ARG A 255 -43.08 -40.50 -73.22
#